data_AF-A0A4S2RL45-F1
#
_entry.id   AF-A0A4S2RL45-F1
#
_cell.length_a   1.000
_cell.length_b   1.000
_cell.length_c   1.000
_cell.angle_alpha   90.00
_cell.angle_beta   90.00
_cell.angle_gamma   90.00
#
_symmetry.space_group_name_H-M   'P 1'
#
loop_
_entity.id
_entity.type
_entity.pdbx_description
1 polymer ?
#
loop_
_entity_poly.entity_id
_entity_poly.type
_entity_poly.pdbx_seq_one_letter_code
_entity_poly.pdbx_strand_id
1 'polypeptide(L)'
;MAEHAIPVAAPVGVVYGLLADPLRWPVLFPSYVHTERIDGDGSHELLHLWDMASDGLRALHVRRHLHPHARTIETERIDPATQQVIGCGVWRVTTDRKGGSVLSLRRELGASPFPAPWAGAAAQALDTEVRARLDEVKAVAERWERLDELLLAFSDSVRTTGPPELVYDFLQRVEDWPDLVPHIEWTEVSTDAPGVQIVDIDSTAWDGGDTVTSGAVRLCFPAAGCIVHKDVVAPQILAGHTVRWTLLPDSTGLTVVCTHSVMLREEALASFLGAGATLTDARHEVRTGLGQAAAEILGLAKWHAESALRHVG
;
A
#
# COMPACT_ATOMS: atom_id res chain seq x y z
N MET A 1 -5.83 -25.65 9.21
CA MET A 1 -4.44 -25.48 8.73
C MET A 1 -4.46 -25.52 7.20
N ALA A 2 -3.64 -24.71 6.55
CA ALA A 2 -3.36 -24.79 5.12
C ALA A 2 -1.85 -24.68 4.90
N GLU A 3 -1.29 -25.46 3.99
CA GLU A 3 0.12 -25.41 3.64
C GLU A 3 0.29 -25.63 2.14
N HIS A 4 0.97 -24.72 1.48
CA HIS A 4 1.29 -24.79 0.05
C HIS A 4 2.73 -24.42 -0.19
N ALA A 5 3.28 -24.97 -1.28
CA ALA A 5 4.61 -24.66 -1.76
C ALA A 5 4.58 -24.51 -3.28
N ILE A 6 5.29 -23.51 -3.80
CA ILE A 6 5.37 -23.21 -5.22
C ILE A 6 6.82 -22.96 -5.66
N PRO A 7 7.19 -23.32 -6.90
CA PRO A 7 8.46 -22.91 -7.48
C PRO A 7 8.42 -21.43 -7.88
N VAL A 8 9.52 -20.73 -7.67
CA VAL A 8 9.73 -19.32 -8.01
C VAL A 8 11.03 -19.20 -8.79
N ALA A 9 10.98 -18.61 -9.98
CA ALA A 9 12.12 -18.34 -10.85
C ALA A 9 12.93 -17.12 -10.36
N ALA A 10 13.33 -17.15 -9.09
CA ALA A 10 14.15 -16.13 -8.45
C ALA A 10 15.08 -16.76 -7.41
N PRO A 11 16.27 -16.17 -7.16
CA PRO A 11 17.17 -16.63 -6.12
C PRO A 11 16.52 -16.59 -4.73
N VAL A 12 16.89 -17.54 -3.85
CA VAL A 12 16.34 -17.63 -2.48
C VAL A 12 16.49 -16.35 -1.66
N GLY A 13 17.58 -15.60 -1.88
CA GLY A 13 17.84 -14.34 -1.18
C GLY A 13 16.87 -13.23 -1.59
N VAL A 14 16.47 -13.20 -2.87
CA VAL A 14 15.49 -12.25 -3.39
C VAL A 14 14.12 -12.51 -2.75
N VAL A 15 13.64 -13.76 -2.82
CA VAL A 15 12.31 -14.12 -2.28
C VAL A 15 12.27 -13.88 -0.76
N TYR A 16 13.31 -14.28 -0.04
CA TYR A 16 13.39 -14.01 1.40
C TYR A 16 13.43 -12.52 1.70
N GLY A 17 14.20 -11.73 0.95
CA GLY A 17 14.30 -10.28 1.11
C GLY A 17 12.96 -9.56 0.95
N LEU A 18 12.17 -9.95 -0.06
CA LEU A 18 10.81 -9.40 -0.27
C LEU A 18 9.90 -9.68 0.94
N LEU A 19 9.97 -10.88 1.52
CA LEU A 19 9.21 -11.23 2.71
C LEU A 19 9.76 -10.55 3.97
N ALA A 20 11.07 -10.39 4.09
CA ALA A 20 11.71 -9.82 5.28
C ALA A 20 11.43 -8.32 5.46
N ASP A 21 11.09 -7.59 4.40
CA ASP A 21 10.85 -6.14 4.43
C ASP A 21 9.36 -5.77 4.28
N PRO A 22 8.59 -5.77 5.39
CA PRO A 22 7.16 -5.54 5.35
C PRO A 22 6.77 -4.12 4.99
N LEU A 23 7.66 -3.15 5.18
CA LEU A 23 7.36 -1.74 4.90
C LEU A 23 7.23 -1.47 3.40
N ARG A 24 7.81 -2.34 2.56
CA ARG A 24 7.68 -2.29 1.10
C ARG A 24 6.48 -3.07 0.57
N TRP A 25 5.84 -3.91 1.39
CA TRP A 25 4.71 -4.73 0.94
C TRP A 25 3.58 -3.93 0.30
N PRO A 26 3.18 -2.74 0.82
CA PRO A 26 2.08 -1.98 0.22
C PRO A 26 2.29 -1.60 -1.25
N VAL A 27 3.52 -1.29 -1.68
CA VAL A 27 3.76 -0.97 -3.11
C VAL A 27 3.96 -2.24 -3.95
N LEU A 28 4.47 -3.32 -3.35
CA LEU A 28 4.83 -4.55 -4.06
C LEU A 28 3.64 -5.51 -4.24
N PHE A 29 2.77 -5.61 -3.25
CA PHE A 29 1.76 -6.66 -3.16
C PHE A 29 0.36 -6.05 -3.11
N PRO A 30 -0.52 -6.39 -4.07
CA PRO A 30 -1.83 -5.75 -4.21
C PRO A 30 -2.71 -5.81 -2.96
N SER A 31 -2.64 -6.92 -2.21
CA SER A 31 -3.47 -7.14 -1.04
C SER A 31 -2.99 -6.42 0.23
N TYR A 32 -1.81 -5.79 0.25
CA TYR A 32 -1.35 -5.02 1.41
C TYR A 32 -1.62 -3.53 1.17
N VAL A 33 -2.28 -2.90 2.14
CA VAL A 33 -2.68 -1.48 2.08
C VAL A 33 -1.66 -0.60 2.77
N HIS A 34 -1.27 -0.98 3.98
CA HIS A 34 -0.29 -0.23 4.78
C HIS A 34 0.38 -1.15 5.79
N THR A 35 1.59 -0.79 6.21
CA THR A 35 2.28 -1.50 7.29
C THR A 35 3.13 -0.52 8.10
N GLU A 36 3.01 -0.62 9.42
CA GLU A 36 3.82 0.12 10.38
C GLU A 36 4.59 -0.87 11.26
N ARG A 37 5.85 -0.54 11.54
CA ARG A 37 6.61 -1.25 12.56
C ARG A 37 6.37 -0.54 13.90
N ILE A 38 5.74 -1.24 14.82
CA ILE A 38 5.53 -0.76 16.20
C ILE A 38 6.82 -0.94 17.01
N ASP A 39 7.45 -2.11 16.88
CA ASP A 39 8.67 -2.46 17.60
C ASP A 39 9.52 -3.46 16.79
N GLY A 40 10.82 -3.52 17.07
CA GLY A 40 11.68 -4.57 16.52
C GLY A 40 13.18 -4.37 16.71
N ASP A 41 13.91 -5.47 16.67
CA ASP A 41 15.38 -5.54 16.88
C ASP A 41 16.14 -6.13 15.68
N GLY A 42 15.44 -6.32 14.55
CA GLY A 42 15.98 -6.92 13.32
C GLY A 42 15.81 -8.44 13.22
N SER A 43 15.54 -9.13 14.33
CA SER A 43 15.18 -10.55 14.38
C SER A 43 13.73 -10.77 14.80
N HIS A 44 13.24 -9.93 15.71
CA HIS A 44 11.85 -9.88 16.12
C HIS A 44 11.26 -8.54 15.70
N GLU A 45 10.00 -8.55 15.29
CA GLU A 45 9.25 -7.32 15.06
C GLU A 45 7.77 -7.49 15.38
N LEU A 46 7.16 -6.40 15.84
CA LEU A 46 5.72 -6.25 15.96
C LEU A 46 5.26 -5.23 14.92
N LEU A 47 4.36 -5.68 14.04
CA LEU A 47 3.80 -4.86 12.97
C LEU A 47 2.34 -4.54 13.25
N HIS A 48 1.90 -3.35 12.83
CA HIS A 48 0.50 -3.05 12.57
C HIS A 48 0.28 -3.09 11.06
N LEU A 49 -0.66 -3.90 10.60
CA LEU A 49 -0.82 -4.23 9.20
C LEU A 49 -2.27 -4.07 8.77
N TRP A 50 -2.45 -3.44 7.60
CA TRP A 50 -3.73 -3.35 6.92
C TRP A 50 -3.66 -4.15 5.62
N ASP A 51 -4.55 -5.13 5.47
CA ASP A 51 -4.67 -5.93 4.25
C ASP A 51 -6.10 -6.02 3.73
N MET A 52 -6.22 -6.18 2.42
CA MET A 52 -7.47 -6.53 1.77
C MET A 52 -7.65 -8.05 1.80
N ALA A 53 -8.81 -8.47 2.27
CA ALA A 53 -9.27 -9.85 2.21
C ALA A 53 -10.62 -9.93 1.48
N SER A 54 -11.12 -11.15 1.28
CA SER A 54 -12.41 -11.37 0.59
C SER A 54 -13.61 -10.74 1.30
N ASP A 55 -13.49 -10.49 2.61
CA ASP A 55 -14.50 -9.93 3.49
C ASP A 55 -14.32 -8.42 3.77
N GLY A 56 -13.29 -7.79 3.20
CA GLY A 56 -13.03 -6.35 3.34
C GLY A 56 -11.62 -6.03 3.83
N LEU A 57 -11.44 -4.79 4.27
CA LEU A 57 -10.19 -4.33 4.86
C LEU A 57 -10.04 -4.89 6.29
N ARG A 58 -8.87 -5.44 6.62
CA ARG A 58 -8.55 -5.92 7.97
C ARG A 58 -7.39 -5.14 8.54
N ALA A 59 -7.50 -4.73 9.79
CA ALA A 59 -6.39 -4.20 10.59
C ALA A 59 -5.99 -5.25 11.64
N LEU A 60 -4.71 -5.60 11.68
CA LEU A 60 -4.21 -6.61 12.60
C LEU A 60 -2.79 -6.34 13.08
N HIS A 61 -2.45 -6.87 14.25
CA HIS A 61 -1.08 -6.93 14.71
C HIS A 61 -0.43 -8.23 14.24
N VAL A 62 0.84 -8.17 13.82
CA VAL A 62 1.63 -9.35 13.44
C VAL A 62 2.94 -9.34 14.21
N ARG A 63 3.16 -10.32 15.08
CA ARG A 63 4.51 -10.60 15.59
C ARG A 63 5.24 -11.47 14.60
N ARG A 64 6.51 -11.19 14.37
CA ARG A 64 7.35 -11.96 13.47
C ARG A 64 8.68 -12.30 14.12
N HIS A 65 9.16 -13.50 13.83
CA HIS A 65 10.53 -13.92 14.13
C HIS A 65 11.21 -14.33 12.84
N LEU A 66 12.25 -13.59 12.47
CA LEU A 66 13.02 -13.74 11.26
C LEU A 66 14.24 -14.61 11.53
N HIS A 67 14.42 -15.64 10.71
CA HIS A 67 15.61 -16.49 10.73
C HIS A 67 16.34 -16.39 9.37
N PRO A 68 17.21 -15.37 9.16
CA PRO A 68 17.83 -15.12 7.85
C PRO A 68 18.65 -16.30 7.32
N HIS A 69 19.42 -16.97 8.19
CA HIS A 69 20.23 -18.12 7.79
C HIS A 69 19.39 -19.33 7.36
N ALA A 70 18.27 -19.56 8.05
CA ALA A 70 17.32 -20.63 7.73
C ALA A 70 16.27 -20.20 6.68
N ARG A 71 16.31 -18.94 6.23
CA ARG A 71 15.32 -18.32 5.32
C ARG A 71 13.88 -18.64 5.71
N THR A 72 13.61 -18.54 7.01
CA THR A 72 12.32 -18.85 7.63
C THR A 72 11.81 -17.62 8.35
N ILE A 73 10.50 -17.37 8.30
CA ILE A 73 9.84 -16.30 9.05
C ILE A 73 8.62 -16.89 9.72
N GLU A 74 8.63 -16.89 11.05
CA GLU A 74 7.48 -17.29 11.86
C GLU A 74 6.62 -16.06 12.13
N THR A 75 5.30 -16.23 12.13
CA THR A 75 4.35 -15.13 12.30
C THR A 75 3.22 -15.52 13.24
N GLU A 76 2.84 -14.62 14.14
CA GLU A 76 1.61 -14.70 14.94
C GLU A 76 0.72 -13.51 14.58
N ARG A 77 -0.50 -13.79 14.15
CA ARG A 77 -1.54 -12.77 13.90
C ARG A 77 -2.31 -12.55 15.19
N ILE A 78 -2.47 -11.29 15.57
CA ILE A 78 -3.06 -10.88 16.84
C ILE A 78 -4.18 -9.89 16.54
N ASP A 79 -5.34 -10.14 17.15
CA ASP A 79 -6.46 -9.20 17.13
C ASP A 79 -6.10 -7.96 17.98
N PRO A 80 -6.10 -6.75 17.42
CA PRO A 80 -5.68 -5.55 18.15
C PRO A 80 -6.57 -5.21 19.36
N ALA A 81 -7.86 -5.57 19.31
CA ALA A 81 -8.82 -5.21 20.37
C ALA A 81 -8.73 -6.17 21.57
N THR A 82 -8.60 -7.47 21.30
CA THR A 82 -8.60 -8.53 22.33
C THR A 82 -7.19 -8.96 22.74
N GLN A 83 -6.16 -8.59 21.95
CA GLN A 83 -4.78 -9.05 22.10
C GLN A 83 -4.62 -10.58 22.03
N GLN A 84 -5.60 -11.29 21.48
CA GLN A 84 -5.57 -12.73 21.32
C GLN A 84 -4.85 -13.13 20.03
N VAL A 85 -4.10 -14.24 20.07
CA VAL A 85 -3.52 -14.84 18.86
C VAL A 85 -4.64 -15.52 18.07
N ILE A 86 -4.91 -15.01 16.88
CA ILE A 86 -5.96 -15.46 15.97
C ILE A 86 -5.44 -16.37 14.86
N GLY A 87 -4.12 -16.54 14.76
CA GLY A 87 -3.52 -17.51 13.87
C GLY A 87 -2.00 -17.43 13.84
N CYS A 88 -1.37 -18.51 13.39
CA CYS A 88 0.08 -18.61 13.25
C CYS A 88 0.44 -18.95 11.80
N GLY A 89 1.67 -18.65 11.42
CA GLY A 89 2.18 -18.92 10.09
C GLY A 89 3.69 -19.09 10.05
N VAL A 90 4.16 -19.83 9.04
CA VAL A 90 5.58 -20.01 8.77
C VAL A 90 5.81 -19.89 7.28
N TRP A 91 6.58 -18.88 6.90
CA TRP A 91 7.17 -18.76 5.58
C TRP A 91 8.51 -19.49 5.54
N ARG A 92 8.80 -20.20 4.45
CA ARG A 92 10.11 -20.81 4.22
C ARG A 92 10.50 -20.70 2.76
N VAL A 93 11.77 -20.35 2.52
CA VAL A 93 12.35 -20.27 1.18
C VAL A 93 13.53 -21.24 1.08
N THR A 94 13.43 -22.21 0.18
CA THR A 94 14.48 -23.21 -0.06
C THR A 94 15.00 -23.13 -1.50
N THR A 95 16.20 -23.63 -1.75
CA THR A 95 16.80 -23.66 -3.10
C THR A 95 16.14 -24.74 -3.95
N ASP A 96 15.75 -24.39 -5.17
CA ASP A 96 15.38 -25.39 -6.17
C ASP A 96 16.63 -25.96 -6.85
N ARG A 97 16.55 -27.22 -7.30
CA ARG A 97 17.65 -27.92 -7.99
C ARG A 97 18.03 -27.26 -9.32
N LYS A 98 17.15 -26.44 -9.90
CA LYS A 98 17.35 -25.75 -11.19
C LYS A 98 17.85 -24.30 -11.06
N GLY A 99 18.27 -23.87 -9.87
CA GLY A 99 18.80 -22.51 -9.64
C GLY A 99 17.76 -21.47 -9.24
N GLY A 100 16.47 -21.83 -9.22
CA GLY A 100 15.40 -21.02 -8.61
C GLY A 100 15.22 -21.29 -7.12
N SER A 101 14.03 -20.99 -6.61
CA SER A 101 13.65 -21.27 -5.22
C SER A 101 12.29 -21.95 -5.12
N VAL A 102 12.04 -22.58 -3.97
CA VAL A 102 10.72 -23.07 -3.57
C VAL A 102 10.27 -22.23 -2.38
N LEU A 103 9.17 -21.52 -2.56
CA LEU A 103 8.51 -20.73 -1.53
C LEU A 103 7.36 -21.52 -0.94
N SER A 104 7.31 -21.67 0.38
CA SER A 104 6.20 -22.31 1.09
C SER A 104 5.64 -21.42 2.18
N LEU A 105 4.32 -21.52 2.36
CA LEU A 105 3.59 -20.88 3.44
C LEU A 105 2.70 -21.93 4.11
N ARG A 106 2.94 -22.16 5.40
CA ARG A 106 2.02 -22.88 6.30
C ARG A 106 1.28 -21.85 7.15
N ARG A 107 -0.03 -21.98 7.28
CA ARG A 107 -0.86 -21.19 8.20
C ARG A 107 -1.84 -22.04 8.98
N GLU A 108 -2.09 -21.61 10.21
CA GLU A 108 -3.03 -22.22 11.14
C GLU A 108 -3.93 -21.12 11.71
N LEU A 109 -5.24 -21.38 11.71
CA LEU A 109 -6.20 -20.52 12.40
C LEU A 109 -6.08 -20.75 13.91
N GLY A 110 -6.28 -19.70 14.69
CA GLY A 110 -6.45 -19.79 16.13
C GLY A 110 -7.73 -20.56 16.50
N ALA A 111 -7.90 -20.82 17.79
CA ALA A 111 -9.10 -21.50 18.29
C ALA A 111 -10.36 -20.69 17.93
N SER A 112 -11.30 -21.31 17.21
CA SER A 112 -12.58 -20.69 16.88
C SER A 112 -13.64 -21.01 17.93
N PRO A 113 -14.46 -20.02 18.37
CA PRO A 113 -15.63 -20.27 19.20
C PRO A 113 -16.83 -20.81 18.40
N PHE A 114 -16.75 -20.89 17.07
CA PHE A 114 -17.87 -21.22 16.18
C PHE A 114 -17.92 -22.72 15.78
N PRO A 115 -19.12 -23.27 15.46
CA PRO A 115 -19.33 -24.70 15.21
C PRO A 115 -18.71 -25.24 13.90
N ALA A 116 -18.60 -26.57 13.80
CA ALA A 116 -17.87 -27.30 12.75
C ALA A 116 -18.19 -26.95 11.27
N PRO A 117 -19.43 -26.66 10.85
CA PRO A 117 -19.71 -26.27 9.46
C PRO A 117 -19.02 -24.96 9.07
N TRP A 118 -18.90 -24.03 10.02
CA TRP A 118 -18.19 -22.76 9.87
C TRP A 118 -16.68 -22.99 9.77
N ALA A 119 -16.15 -23.97 10.51
CA ALA A 119 -14.75 -24.36 10.44
C ALA A 119 -14.34 -24.87 9.04
N GLY A 120 -15.24 -25.56 8.33
CA GLY A 120 -14.99 -26.00 6.94
C GLY A 120 -14.84 -24.83 5.96
N ALA A 121 -15.75 -23.86 6.02
CA ALA A 121 -15.67 -22.65 5.21
C ALA A 121 -14.41 -21.82 5.54
N ALA A 122 -14.08 -21.69 6.84
CA ALA A 122 -12.87 -20.99 7.27
C ALA A 122 -11.58 -21.67 6.79
N ALA A 123 -11.54 -23.01 6.76
CA ALA A 123 -10.40 -23.75 6.24
C ALA A 123 -10.22 -23.55 4.72
N GLN A 124 -11.32 -23.53 3.96
CA GLN A 124 -11.28 -23.26 2.51
C GLN A 124 -10.87 -21.82 2.21
N ALA A 125 -11.38 -20.84 2.97
CA ALA A 125 -10.95 -19.45 2.86
C ALA A 125 -9.46 -19.30 3.16
N LEU A 126 -8.95 -19.97 4.19
CA LEU A 126 -7.52 -19.98 4.51
C LEU A 126 -6.68 -20.62 3.38
N ASP A 127 -7.14 -21.72 2.78
CA ASP A 127 -6.44 -22.37 1.66
C ASP A 127 -6.28 -21.40 0.47
N THR A 128 -7.38 -20.73 0.10
CA THR A 128 -7.40 -19.72 -0.96
C THR A 128 -6.48 -18.54 -0.63
N GLU A 129 -6.53 -18.01 0.61
CA GLU A 129 -5.65 -16.92 1.05
C GLU A 129 -4.18 -17.33 0.95
N VAL A 130 -3.81 -18.53 1.42
CA VAL A 130 -2.41 -19.01 1.36
C VAL A 130 -1.91 -19.08 -0.08
N ARG A 131 -2.70 -19.62 -1.02
CA ARG A 131 -2.33 -19.69 -2.43
C ARG A 131 -2.16 -18.30 -3.04
N ALA A 132 -3.14 -17.41 -2.82
CA ALA A 132 -3.09 -16.04 -3.33
C ALA A 132 -1.83 -15.30 -2.84
N ARG A 133 -1.47 -15.43 -1.55
CA ARG A 133 -0.25 -14.81 -1.00
C ARG A 133 1.03 -15.36 -1.62
N LEU A 134 1.08 -16.67 -1.91
CA LEU A 134 2.22 -17.27 -2.60
C LEU A 134 2.34 -16.73 -4.04
N ASP A 135 1.23 -16.63 -4.75
CA ASP A 135 1.19 -16.13 -6.13
C ASP A 135 1.61 -14.65 -6.24
N GLU A 136 1.19 -13.80 -5.29
CA GLU A 136 1.64 -12.40 -5.23
C GLU A 136 3.16 -12.28 -5.07
N VAL A 137 3.73 -13.05 -4.13
CA VAL A 137 5.19 -13.04 -3.89
C VAL A 137 5.93 -13.56 -5.11
N LYS A 138 5.44 -14.63 -5.74
CA LYS A 138 6.01 -15.16 -6.99
C LYS A 138 5.99 -14.11 -8.10
N ALA A 139 4.86 -13.45 -8.31
CA ALA A 139 4.71 -12.46 -9.39
C ALA A 139 5.69 -11.30 -9.26
N VAL A 140 6.00 -10.84 -8.04
CA VAL A 140 7.03 -9.80 -7.82
C VAL A 140 8.43 -10.39 -7.93
N ALA A 141 8.68 -11.53 -7.28
CA ALA A 141 10.01 -12.13 -7.22
C ALA A 141 10.56 -12.52 -8.58
N GLU A 142 9.73 -12.98 -9.51
CA GLU A 142 10.19 -13.40 -10.85
C GLU A 142 10.59 -12.22 -11.75
N ARG A 143 10.32 -10.98 -11.33
CA ARG A 143 10.75 -9.75 -12.01
C ARG A 143 11.97 -9.09 -11.34
N TRP A 144 12.65 -9.79 -10.45
CA TRP A 144 13.69 -9.23 -9.58
C TRP A 144 14.83 -8.52 -10.31
N GLU A 145 15.24 -9.00 -11.49
CA GLU A 145 16.34 -8.41 -12.27
C GLU A 145 16.05 -6.98 -12.68
N ARG A 146 14.77 -6.61 -12.78
CA ARG A 146 14.30 -5.30 -13.25
C ARG A 146 13.50 -4.55 -12.20
N LEU A 147 13.41 -5.09 -10.98
CA LEU A 147 12.57 -4.51 -9.94
C LEU A 147 12.98 -3.06 -9.61
N ASP A 148 14.27 -2.75 -9.68
CA ASP A 148 14.78 -1.39 -9.47
C ASP A 148 14.33 -0.41 -10.59
N GLU A 149 14.22 -0.89 -11.83
CA GLU A 149 13.70 -0.08 -12.95
C GLU A 149 12.18 0.07 -12.90
N LEU A 150 11.47 -0.92 -12.33
CA LEU A 150 10.02 -0.89 -12.15
C LEU A 150 9.57 -0.04 -10.96
N LEU A 151 10.42 0.14 -9.96
CA LEU A 151 10.10 0.87 -8.73
C LEU A 151 10.62 2.30 -8.76
N LEU A 152 9.74 3.25 -8.47
CA LEU A 152 10.09 4.64 -8.26
C LEU A 152 9.41 5.19 -7.02
N ALA A 153 10.13 6.04 -6.29
CA ALA A 153 9.60 6.80 -5.18
C ALA A 153 10.08 8.24 -5.31
N PHE A 154 9.19 9.17 -5.04
CA PHE A 154 9.47 10.60 -5.11
C PHE A 154 8.53 11.36 -4.19
N SER A 155 8.93 12.57 -3.82
CA SER A 155 8.11 13.44 -2.98
C SER A 155 8.10 14.85 -3.54
N ASP A 156 6.95 15.50 -3.39
CA ASP A 156 6.76 16.92 -3.62
C ASP A 156 6.31 17.56 -2.29
N SER A 157 6.66 18.82 -2.06
CA SER A 157 6.34 19.48 -0.80
C SER A 157 6.03 20.96 -0.97
N VAL A 158 5.20 21.49 -0.08
CA VAL A 158 4.91 22.92 -0.01
C VAL A 158 5.09 23.43 1.41
N ARG A 159 5.54 24.68 1.52
CA ARG A 159 5.63 25.41 2.78
C ARG A 159 4.41 26.30 2.98
N THR A 160 3.80 26.28 4.15
CA THR A 160 2.65 27.12 4.50
C THR A 160 2.78 27.70 5.90
N THR A 161 2.20 28.88 6.11
CA THR A 161 2.00 29.48 7.44
C THR A 161 0.58 29.25 7.97
N GLY A 162 -0.26 28.54 7.21
CA GLY A 162 -1.60 28.16 7.63
C GLY A 162 -1.60 27.10 8.75
N PRO A 163 -2.69 26.97 9.51
CA PRO A 163 -2.83 25.96 10.57
C PRO A 163 -2.75 24.53 10.00
N PRO A 164 -2.02 23.61 10.65
CA PRO A 164 -1.96 22.20 10.25
C PRO A 164 -3.33 21.53 10.17
N GLU A 165 -4.27 21.91 11.02
CA GLU A 165 -5.60 21.35 11.09
C GLU A 165 -6.38 21.62 9.79
N LEU A 166 -6.30 22.85 9.26
CA LEU A 166 -7.00 23.22 8.02
C LEU A 166 -6.40 22.53 6.78
N VAL A 167 -5.08 22.33 6.77
CA VAL A 167 -4.42 21.55 5.72
C VAL A 167 -4.84 20.08 5.80
N TYR A 168 -4.84 19.52 7.01
CA TYR A 168 -5.21 18.13 7.23
C TYR A 168 -6.67 17.89 6.81
N ASP A 169 -7.58 18.76 7.22
CA ASP A 169 -9.00 18.69 6.88
C ASP A 169 -9.23 18.73 5.37
N PHE A 170 -8.54 19.63 4.65
CA PHE A 170 -8.59 19.69 3.18
C PHE A 170 -8.16 18.37 2.53
N LEU A 171 -7.07 17.76 3.02
CA LEU A 171 -6.56 16.50 2.49
C LEU A 171 -7.44 15.30 2.89
N GLN A 172 -8.04 15.33 4.07
CA GLN A 172 -8.91 14.26 4.57
C GLN A 172 -10.24 14.22 3.82
N ARG A 173 -10.85 15.39 3.58
CA ARG A 173 -12.19 15.55 2.99
C ARG A 173 -12.17 15.42 1.46
N VAL A 174 -11.82 14.25 0.97
CA VAL A 174 -11.76 13.96 -0.48
C VAL A 174 -13.12 14.05 -1.13
N GLU A 175 -14.20 13.84 -0.38
CA GLU A 175 -15.57 14.03 -0.86
C GLU A 175 -15.86 15.45 -1.38
N ASP A 176 -15.10 16.46 -0.94
CA ASP A 176 -15.25 17.84 -1.39
C ASP A 176 -14.31 18.19 -2.56
N TRP A 177 -13.41 17.27 -2.95
CA TRP A 177 -12.43 17.55 -4.01
C TRP A 177 -13.04 17.88 -5.37
N PRO A 178 -14.20 17.34 -5.80
CA PRO A 178 -14.81 17.75 -7.06
C PRO A 178 -15.10 19.25 -7.16
N ASP A 179 -15.36 19.92 -6.03
CA ASP A 179 -15.60 21.37 -5.97
C ASP A 179 -14.31 22.18 -5.77
N LEU A 180 -13.21 21.52 -5.39
CA LEU A 180 -11.98 22.18 -4.91
C LEU A 180 -10.76 21.94 -5.79
N VAL A 181 -10.68 20.79 -6.47
CA VAL A 181 -9.51 20.32 -7.21
C VAL A 181 -9.89 20.16 -8.70
N PRO A 182 -9.36 21.01 -9.60
CA PRO A 182 -9.84 21.10 -10.98
C PRO A 182 -9.82 19.80 -11.81
N HIS A 183 -8.86 18.90 -11.57
CA HIS A 183 -8.74 17.63 -12.31
C HIS A 183 -9.55 16.48 -11.70
N ILE A 184 -10.23 16.71 -10.58
CA ILE A 184 -11.09 15.71 -9.93
C ILE A 184 -12.53 16.01 -10.34
N GLU A 185 -13.14 15.06 -11.03
CA GLU A 185 -14.46 15.25 -11.64
C GLU A 185 -15.57 14.70 -10.74
N TRP A 186 -15.28 13.64 -9.99
CA TRP A 186 -16.22 13.02 -9.09
C TRP A 186 -15.51 12.17 -8.02
N THR A 187 -16.14 12.05 -6.86
CA THR A 187 -15.68 11.18 -5.77
C THR A 187 -16.85 10.53 -5.05
N GLU A 188 -16.72 9.26 -4.69
CA GLU A 188 -17.58 8.59 -3.71
C GLU A 188 -16.73 8.07 -2.56
N VAL A 189 -17.11 8.43 -1.34
CA VAL A 189 -16.39 8.06 -0.12
C VAL A 189 -17.31 7.23 0.75
N SER A 190 -16.85 6.03 1.11
CA SER A 190 -17.45 5.22 2.16
C SER A 190 -16.48 5.07 3.34
N THR A 191 -17.00 5.12 4.56
CA THR A 191 -16.21 4.97 5.78
C THR A 191 -16.54 3.63 6.41
N ASP A 192 -15.56 2.73 6.43
CA ASP A 192 -15.71 1.38 7.01
C ASP A 192 -15.48 1.40 8.53
N ALA A 193 -14.53 2.23 8.98
CA ALA A 193 -14.19 2.42 10.39
C ALA A 193 -13.60 3.82 10.63
N PRO A 194 -13.50 4.30 11.89
CA PRO A 194 -12.84 5.57 12.19
C PRO A 194 -11.42 5.63 11.60
N GLY A 195 -11.17 6.65 10.77
CA GLY A 195 -9.87 6.84 10.11
C GLY A 195 -9.64 5.96 8.88
N VAL A 196 -10.64 5.19 8.41
CA VAL A 196 -10.56 4.40 7.18
C VAL A 196 -11.55 4.96 6.15
N GLN A 197 -11.08 5.27 4.95
CA GLN A 197 -11.91 5.67 3.83
C GLN A 197 -11.68 4.70 2.65
N ILE A 198 -12.76 4.22 2.05
CA ILE A 198 -12.74 3.55 0.75
C ILE A 198 -13.32 4.55 -0.25
N VAL A 199 -12.55 4.87 -1.27
CA VAL A 199 -12.83 6.00 -2.16
C VAL A 199 -12.76 5.55 -3.61
N ASP A 200 -13.77 5.90 -4.39
CA ASP A 200 -13.70 5.91 -5.84
C ASP A 200 -13.55 7.36 -6.32
N ILE A 201 -12.65 7.58 -7.27
CA ILE A 201 -12.26 8.89 -7.79
C ILE A 201 -12.25 8.84 -9.31
N ASP A 202 -13.02 9.72 -9.92
CA ASP A 202 -12.89 10.05 -11.34
C ASP A 202 -12.01 11.28 -11.48
N SER A 203 -10.93 11.13 -12.25
CA SER A 203 -9.99 12.21 -12.53
C SER A 203 -9.71 12.31 -14.01
N THR A 204 -9.47 13.51 -14.51
CA THR A 204 -9.00 13.69 -15.88
C THR A 204 -7.68 12.94 -16.06
N ALA A 205 -7.55 12.17 -17.14
CA ALA A 205 -6.30 11.49 -17.43
C ALA A 205 -5.14 12.49 -17.49
N TRP A 206 -3.99 12.07 -16.98
CA TRP A 206 -2.78 12.87 -16.91
C TRP A 206 -2.18 13.26 -18.27
N ASP A 207 -2.54 12.57 -19.35
CA ASP A 207 -2.24 12.96 -20.73
C ASP A 207 -3.26 13.97 -21.31
N GLY A 208 -4.19 14.46 -20.48
CA GLY A 208 -5.28 15.34 -20.86
C GLY A 208 -6.41 14.63 -21.62
N GLY A 209 -6.42 13.30 -21.61
CA GLY A 209 -7.42 12.45 -22.23
C GLY A 209 -8.72 12.31 -21.41
N ASP A 210 -9.43 11.22 -21.68
CA ASP A 210 -10.73 10.93 -21.05
C ASP A 210 -10.63 10.70 -19.54
N THR A 211 -11.76 10.80 -18.84
CA THR A 211 -11.91 10.49 -17.42
C THR A 211 -11.39 9.08 -17.09
N VAL A 212 -10.61 8.97 -16.02
CA VAL A 212 -10.11 7.71 -15.46
C VAL A 212 -10.68 7.52 -14.06
N THR A 213 -11.42 6.43 -13.89
CA THR A 213 -11.86 5.95 -12.58
C THR A 213 -10.75 5.17 -11.90
N SER A 214 -10.46 5.54 -10.66
CA SER A 214 -9.55 4.83 -9.76
C SER A 214 -10.22 4.61 -8.41
N GLY A 215 -9.83 3.53 -7.74
CA GLY A 215 -10.36 3.14 -6.43
C GLY A 215 -9.23 3.01 -5.43
N ALA A 216 -9.40 3.52 -4.22
CA ALA A 216 -8.37 3.60 -3.21
C ALA A 216 -8.87 3.32 -1.79
N VAL A 217 -7.96 2.83 -0.95
CA VAL A 217 -8.13 2.81 0.50
C VAL A 217 -7.23 3.88 1.10
N ARG A 218 -7.79 4.72 1.95
CA ARG A 218 -7.08 5.77 2.69
C ARG A 218 -7.15 5.51 4.19
N LEU A 219 -6.01 5.64 4.86
CA LEU A 219 -5.86 5.54 6.31
C LEU A 219 -5.45 6.92 6.84
N CYS A 220 -6.34 7.52 7.60
CA CYS A 220 -6.21 8.85 8.17
C CYS A 220 -5.75 8.76 9.61
N PHE A 221 -4.59 9.36 9.91
CA PHE A 221 -3.98 9.41 11.24
C PHE A 221 -3.85 10.87 11.71
N PRO A 222 -4.94 11.50 12.21
CA PRO A 222 -4.94 12.93 12.54
C PRO A 222 -3.90 13.30 13.58
N ALA A 223 -3.74 12.49 14.63
CA ALA A 223 -2.76 12.71 15.69
C ALA A 223 -1.30 12.66 15.20
N ALA A 224 -1.04 11.95 14.10
CA ALA A 224 0.27 11.86 13.47
C ALA A 224 0.45 12.86 12.31
N GLY A 225 -0.59 13.64 11.98
CA GLY A 225 -0.58 14.53 10.82
C GLY A 225 -0.31 13.78 9.50
N CYS A 226 -0.85 12.57 9.36
CA CYS A 226 -0.52 11.69 8.23
C CYS A 226 -1.78 11.08 7.61
N ILE A 227 -1.79 10.97 6.27
CA ILE A 227 -2.78 10.19 5.52
C ILE A 227 -2.02 9.26 4.58
N VAL A 228 -2.29 7.96 4.67
CA VAL A 228 -1.77 6.95 3.74
C VAL A 228 -2.89 6.61 2.76
N HIS A 229 -2.54 6.38 1.51
CA HIS A 229 -3.44 6.07 0.41
C HIS A 229 -2.84 4.91 -0.40
N LYS A 230 -3.64 3.93 -0.76
CA LYS A 230 -3.28 2.81 -1.63
C LYS A 230 -4.33 2.68 -2.72
N ASP A 231 -3.91 2.72 -3.98
CA ASP A 231 -4.80 2.37 -5.09
C ASP A 231 -5.07 0.86 -5.04
N VAL A 232 -6.35 0.50 -4.96
CA VAL A 232 -6.87 -0.87 -5.06
C VAL A 232 -7.44 -1.15 -6.45
N VAL A 233 -7.87 -0.10 -7.16
CA VAL A 233 -8.13 -0.09 -8.60
C VAL A 233 -7.21 0.99 -9.19
N ALA A 234 -6.01 0.57 -9.59
CA ALA A 234 -4.97 1.46 -10.07
C ALA A 234 -5.06 1.71 -11.58
N PRO A 235 -4.60 2.88 -12.06
CA PRO A 235 -4.40 3.13 -13.50
C PRO A 235 -3.59 2.02 -14.17
N GLN A 236 -3.87 1.74 -15.44
CA GLN A 236 -3.37 0.55 -16.16
C GLN A 236 -1.83 0.42 -16.11
N ILE A 237 -1.10 1.53 -16.21
CA ILE A 237 0.37 1.57 -16.20
C ILE A 237 0.98 1.26 -14.82
N LEU A 238 0.18 1.22 -13.76
CA LEU A 238 0.61 0.98 -12.39
C LEU A 238 0.26 -0.44 -11.95
N ALA A 239 1.27 -1.19 -11.50
CA ALA A 239 1.10 -2.47 -10.81
C ALA A 239 0.86 -2.28 -9.31
N GLY A 240 1.34 -1.18 -8.75
CA GLY A 240 1.06 -0.77 -7.37
C GLY A 240 1.37 0.71 -7.19
N HIS A 241 0.54 1.40 -6.42
CA HIS A 241 0.72 2.82 -6.13
C HIS A 241 0.27 3.12 -4.71
N THR A 242 1.15 3.73 -3.92
CA THR A 242 0.82 4.29 -2.61
C THR A 242 1.20 5.76 -2.57
N VAL A 243 0.41 6.53 -1.82
CA VAL A 243 0.66 7.94 -1.55
C VAL A 243 0.65 8.14 -0.03
N ARG A 244 1.60 8.93 0.47
CA ARG A 244 1.61 9.38 1.86
C ARG A 244 1.66 10.89 1.92
N TRP A 245 0.66 11.47 2.56
CA TRP A 245 0.62 12.87 2.94
C TRP A 245 1.13 12.99 4.37
N THR A 246 2.08 13.89 4.62
CA THR A 246 2.66 14.10 5.94
C THR A 246 2.78 15.59 6.24
N LEU A 247 2.27 15.99 7.40
CA LEU A 247 2.33 17.35 7.93
C LEU A 247 3.47 17.43 8.95
N LEU A 248 4.46 18.26 8.66
CA LEU A 248 5.67 18.43 9.46
C LEU A 248 5.70 19.85 10.03
N PRO A 249 5.09 20.10 11.20
CA PRO A 249 5.14 21.40 11.86
C PRO A 249 6.54 21.68 12.40
N ASP A 250 6.98 22.94 12.32
CA ASP A 250 8.21 23.42 12.96
C ASP A 250 8.05 24.87 13.44
N SER A 251 9.12 25.44 14.00
CA SER A 251 9.14 26.79 14.58
C SER A 251 8.72 27.93 13.63
N THR A 252 8.71 27.70 12.32
CA THR A 252 8.47 28.72 11.29
C THR A 252 7.19 28.45 10.48
N GLY A 253 6.37 27.46 10.86
CA GLY A 253 5.16 27.07 10.13
C GLY A 253 5.08 25.56 9.87
N LEU A 254 4.55 25.20 8.70
CA LEU A 254 4.26 23.80 8.33
C LEU A 254 4.84 23.45 6.96
N THR A 255 5.51 22.29 6.88
CA THR A 255 5.85 21.66 5.61
C THR A 255 4.90 20.49 5.37
N VAL A 256 4.20 20.52 4.25
CA VAL A 256 3.32 19.43 3.82
C VAL A 256 4.04 18.66 2.72
N VAL A 257 4.19 17.35 2.91
CA VAL A 257 4.90 16.48 1.97
C VAL A 257 3.94 15.45 1.41
N CYS A 258 3.89 15.31 0.09
CA CYS A 258 3.26 14.20 -0.60
C CYS A 258 4.35 13.26 -1.12
N THR A 259 4.33 11.99 -0.72
CA THR A 259 5.29 10.97 -1.16
C THR A 259 4.57 9.89 -1.93
N HIS A 260 4.99 9.65 -3.17
CA HIS A 260 4.51 8.55 -4.00
C HIS A 260 5.50 7.39 -3.94
N SER A 261 4.98 6.16 -3.86
CA SER A 261 5.73 4.95 -4.18
C SER A 261 4.96 4.17 -5.25
N VAL A 262 5.64 3.85 -6.34
CA VAL A 262 5.04 3.27 -7.53
C VAL A 262 5.81 2.03 -7.95
N MET A 263 5.07 1.02 -8.37
CA MET A 263 5.53 -0.11 -9.16
C MET A 263 4.86 -0.04 -10.53
N LEU A 264 5.67 0.04 -11.59
CA LEU A 264 5.18 0.06 -12.97
C LEU A 264 4.67 -1.32 -13.41
N ARG A 265 3.66 -1.33 -14.27
CA ARG A 265 3.19 -2.52 -14.98
C ARG A 265 3.87 -2.59 -16.33
N GLU A 266 4.88 -3.45 -16.43
CA GLU A 266 5.73 -3.48 -17.61
C GLU A 266 4.94 -3.78 -18.90
N GLU A 267 3.99 -4.71 -18.79
CA GLU A 267 3.20 -5.23 -19.90
C GLU A 267 2.25 -4.17 -20.48
N ALA A 268 2.00 -3.08 -19.74
CA ALA A 268 1.15 -1.96 -20.15
C ALA A 268 1.94 -0.82 -20.83
N LEU A 269 3.27 -0.88 -20.91
CA LEU A 269 4.06 0.22 -21.47
C LEU A 269 3.66 0.56 -22.90
N ALA A 270 3.60 -0.45 -23.77
CA ALA A 270 3.37 -0.24 -25.20
C ALA A 270 1.96 0.29 -25.48
N SER A 271 0.95 -0.14 -24.71
CA SER A 271 -0.42 0.36 -24.85
C SER A 271 -0.56 1.78 -24.29
N PHE A 272 0.22 2.11 -23.27
CA PHE A 272 0.11 3.39 -22.55
C PHE A 272 0.94 4.51 -23.22
N LEU A 273 2.18 4.24 -23.62
CA LEU A 273 3.10 5.23 -24.20
C LEU A 273 3.34 5.06 -25.70
N GLY A 274 2.77 4.00 -26.30
CA GLY A 274 2.99 3.65 -27.70
C GLY A 274 4.15 2.67 -27.91
N ALA A 275 4.25 2.18 -29.15
CA ALA A 275 5.25 1.18 -29.52
C ALA A 275 6.67 1.73 -29.40
N GLY A 276 7.56 0.97 -28.75
CA GLY A 276 8.97 1.32 -28.57
C GLY A 276 9.28 2.10 -27.30
N ALA A 277 8.27 2.42 -26.47
CA ALA A 277 8.49 3.07 -25.19
C ALA A 277 9.35 2.23 -24.23
N THR A 278 10.20 2.90 -23.46
CA THR A 278 11.11 2.29 -22.49
C THR A 278 10.60 2.46 -21.06
N LEU A 279 11.17 1.70 -20.11
CA LEU A 279 10.91 1.93 -18.68
C LEU A 279 11.36 3.33 -18.22
N THR A 280 12.39 3.90 -18.85
CA THR A 280 12.84 5.26 -18.52
C THR A 280 11.77 6.29 -18.90
N ASP A 281 11.16 6.14 -20.07
CA ASP A 281 10.06 6.99 -20.51
C ASP A 281 8.86 6.86 -19.55
N ALA A 282 8.48 5.63 -19.21
CA ALA A 282 7.38 5.38 -18.26
C ALA A 282 7.63 5.98 -16.87
N ARG A 283 8.86 5.90 -16.36
CA ARG A 283 9.21 6.55 -15.09
C ARG A 283 9.11 8.05 -15.17
N HIS A 284 9.58 8.66 -16.26
CA HIS A 284 9.53 10.10 -16.45
C HIS A 284 8.09 10.60 -16.54
N GLU A 285 7.29 9.93 -17.35
CA GLU A 285 5.89 10.24 -17.59
C GLU A 285 5.09 10.10 -16.29
N VAL A 286 5.17 8.96 -15.60
CA VAL A 286 4.46 8.75 -14.32
C VAL A 286 4.90 9.72 -13.23
N ARG A 287 6.20 10.02 -13.10
CA ARG A 287 6.70 11.02 -12.15
C ARG A 287 6.13 12.41 -12.43
N THR A 288 6.03 12.76 -13.72
CA THR A 288 5.57 14.08 -14.15
C THR A 288 4.07 14.22 -13.89
N GLY A 289 3.26 13.28 -14.36
CA GLY A 289 1.79 13.34 -14.20
C GLY A 289 1.37 13.32 -12.73
N LEU A 290 1.84 12.34 -11.94
CA LEU A 290 1.51 12.24 -10.52
C LEU A 290 2.07 13.43 -9.71
N GLY A 291 3.26 13.91 -10.08
CA GLY A 291 3.87 15.08 -9.44
C GLY A 291 3.09 16.37 -9.67
N GLN A 292 2.58 16.58 -10.89
CA GLN A 292 1.74 17.73 -11.22
C GLN A 292 0.43 17.70 -10.45
N ALA A 293 -0.26 16.56 -10.43
CA ALA A 293 -1.50 16.38 -9.65
C ALA A 293 -1.28 16.62 -8.15
N ALA A 294 -0.21 16.06 -7.58
CA ALA A 294 0.14 16.28 -6.18
C ALA A 294 0.49 17.74 -5.87
N ALA A 295 1.25 18.41 -6.75
CA ALA A 295 1.61 19.81 -6.57
C ALA A 295 0.39 20.73 -6.60
N GLU A 296 -0.59 20.45 -7.45
CA GLU A 296 -1.87 21.18 -7.50
C GLU A 296 -2.63 21.04 -6.17
N ILE A 297 -2.83 19.81 -5.69
CA ILE A 297 -3.50 19.55 -4.40
C ILE A 297 -2.76 20.22 -3.25
N LEU A 298 -1.43 20.13 -3.19
CA LEU A 298 -0.61 20.81 -2.17
C LEU A 298 -0.79 22.32 -2.22
N GLY A 299 -0.82 22.91 -3.43
CA GLY A 299 -1.04 24.34 -3.64
C GLY A 299 -2.42 24.80 -3.14
N LEU A 300 -3.46 24.02 -3.43
CA LEU A 300 -4.83 24.29 -3.01
C LEU A 300 -5.00 24.13 -1.49
N ALA A 301 -4.42 23.09 -0.89
CA ALA A 301 -4.42 22.90 0.56
C ALA A 301 -3.73 24.06 1.28
N LYS A 302 -2.58 24.52 0.77
CA LYS A 302 -1.89 25.71 1.27
C LYS A 302 -2.79 26.94 1.18
N TRP A 303 -3.37 27.18 -0.01
CA TRP A 303 -4.20 28.35 -0.24
C TRP A 303 -5.44 28.37 0.67
N HIS A 304 -6.07 27.22 0.86
CA HIS A 304 -7.22 27.03 1.75
C HIS A 304 -6.86 27.44 3.19
N ALA A 305 -5.76 26.88 3.73
CA ALA A 305 -5.33 27.15 5.10
C ALA A 305 -4.89 28.61 5.33
N GLU A 306 -4.24 29.24 4.34
CA GLU A 306 -3.79 30.64 4.47
C GLU A 306 -4.92 31.67 4.26
N SER A 307 -5.93 31.33 3.46
CA SER A 307 -7.04 32.24 3.18
C SER A 307 -8.07 32.28 4.30
N ALA A 308 -8.23 31.19 5.05
CA ALA A 308 -9.03 31.19 6.28
C ALA A 308 -8.52 32.21 7.31
N LEU A 309 -7.20 32.40 7.42
CA LEU A 309 -6.61 33.41 8.31
C LEU A 309 -6.95 34.85 7.89
N ARG A 310 -7.14 35.10 6.59
CA ARG A 310 -7.47 36.44 6.05
C ARG A 310 -8.92 36.84 6.29
N HIS A 311 -9.82 35.89 6.55
CA HIS A 311 -11.23 36.16 6.82
C HIS A 311 -11.56 36.31 8.32
N VAL A 312 -10.58 36.06 9.20
CA VAL A 312 -10.71 36.19 10.66
C VAL A 312 -10.03 37.47 11.19
N GLY A 313 -9.38 38.23 10.31
CA GLY A 313 -8.67 39.48 10.62
C GLY A 313 -9.45 40.75 10.33
#